data_AF-A0A7S0Q4M4-F1
#
_entry.id   AF-A0A7S0Q4M4-F1
#
_cell.length_a   1.000
_cell.length_b   1.000
_cell.length_c   1.000
_cell.angle_alpha   90.00
_cell.angle_beta   90.00
_cell.angle_gamma   90.00
#
_symmetry.space_group_name_H-M   'P 1'
#
loop_
_entity.id
_entity.type
_entity.pdbx_description
1 polymer ?
#
loop_
_entity_poly.entity_id
_entity_poly.type
_entity_poly.pdbx_seq_one_letter_code
_entity_poly.pdbx_strand_id
1 'polypeptide(L)'
;ASLFGVDAAKVTIGMLVRMQSGINDFDVPSFDNPLLTNASGVHSPLEFIQAAASLTPQFVCAPGNCTSYSSTNYILAGLVLLGSSDASSWTTVNQATVLPASTHFPNSLFLTTGPINGSVGATVAGQSEGFSPSMVEIWGQDASILGWTCGNLAAPTEEVARFMYELLVSQTVVSAEAMAAMKAVVPLDVGWAKGTISYGAGLMIQQTSRHASFPPKLSEWGSYLGHGGDTYGFLSEQGLIPQLNATFSVIANEDYYLYGSYVKSGLACNLIEMAALEVLGEELDLGCLA
;
A
#
# COMPACT_ATOMS: atom_id res chain seq x y z
N ALA A 1 5.97 8.98 -23.37
CA ALA A 1 6.20 10.30 -24.00
C ALA A 1 4.91 11.09 -24.23
N SER A 2 3.84 10.49 -24.78
CA SER A 2 2.60 11.21 -25.08
C SER A 2 1.85 11.74 -23.84
N LEU A 3 1.86 11.01 -22.73
CA LEU A 3 1.18 11.42 -21.48
C LEU A 3 2.10 12.28 -20.59
N PHE A 4 3.28 11.76 -20.26
CA PHE A 4 4.21 12.33 -19.27
C PHE A 4 5.45 13.02 -19.90
N GLY A 5 5.40 13.37 -21.18
CA GLY A 5 6.52 14.04 -21.85
C GLY A 5 7.82 13.24 -21.94
N VAL A 6 8.94 13.94 -22.14
CA VAL A 6 10.26 13.35 -22.40
C VAL A 6 10.88 12.67 -21.17
N ASP A 7 10.55 13.12 -19.96
CA ASP A 7 11.12 12.54 -18.74
C ASP A 7 10.63 11.12 -18.48
N ALA A 8 9.42 10.78 -18.93
CA ALA A 8 8.90 9.42 -18.87
C ALA A 8 9.79 8.39 -19.59
N ALA A 9 10.56 8.80 -20.61
CA ALA A 9 11.49 7.91 -21.30
C ALA A 9 12.71 7.52 -20.44
N LYS A 10 12.94 8.20 -19.32
CA LYS A 10 14.05 7.93 -18.39
C LYS A 10 13.60 7.10 -17.18
N VAL A 11 12.30 6.93 -16.98
CA VAL A 11 11.76 6.15 -15.86
C VAL A 11 11.98 4.66 -16.10
N THR A 12 12.51 3.97 -15.10
CA THR A 12 12.75 2.52 -15.15
C THR A 12 11.78 1.78 -14.24
N ILE A 13 11.58 0.46 -14.44
CA ILE A 13 10.77 -0.38 -13.54
C ILE A 13 11.29 -0.29 -12.10
N GLY A 14 12.61 -0.30 -11.91
CA GLY A 14 13.23 -0.15 -10.59
C GLY A 14 12.92 1.20 -9.93
N MET A 15 12.74 2.26 -10.70
CA MET A 15 12.29 3.56 -10.18
C MET A 15 10.81 3.55 -9.79
N LEU A 16 9.95 2.85 -10.55
CA LEU A 16 8.53 2.73 -10.22
C LEU A 16 8.35 2.07 -8.85
N VAL A 17 8.87 0.84 -8.69
CA VAL A 17 8.62 0.05 -7.48
C VAL A 17 9.29 0.61 -6.22
N ARG A 18 10.29 1.50 -6.38
CA ARG A 18 11.01 2.17 -5.27
C ARG A 18 10.60 3.61 -5.02
N MET A 19 9.50 4.08 -5.63
CA MET A 19 9.03 5.48 -5.47
C MET A 19 10.06 6.54 -5.92
N GLN A 20 10.85 6.23 -6.95
CA GLN A 20 11.93 7.07 -7.48
C GLN A 20 11.67 7.57 -8.91
N SER A 21 10.44 7.41 -9.42
CA SER A 21 10.08 7.86 -10.78
C SER A 21 9.98 9.37 -10.89
N GLY A 22 9.62 10.05 -9.80
CA GLY A 22 9.27 11.47 -9.77
C GLY A 22 7.88 11.79 -10.32
N ILE A 23 7.09 10.80 -10.77
CA ILE A 23 5.72 11.00 -11.29
C ILE A 23 4.79 11.36 -10.11
N ASN A 24 3.90 12.34 -10.30
CA ASN A 24 2.93 12.69 -9.26
C ASN A 24 1.97 11.54 -8.94
N ASP A 25 1.41 11.56 -7.73
CA ASP A 25 0.32 10.67 -7.36
C ASP A 25 -0.99 11.16 -7.98
N PHE A 26 -1.84 10.23 -8.43
CA PHE A 26 -3.20 10.57 -8.88
C PHE A 26 -4.13 10.86 -7.69
N ASP A 27 -3.73 10.43 -6.50
CA ASP A 27 -4.44 10.58 -5.23
C ASP A 27 -4.49 12.08 -4.83
N VAL A 28 -5.47 12.77 -5.39
CA VAL A 28 -5.75 14.19 -5.18
C VAL A 28 -7.26 14.41 -5.12
N PRO A 29 -7.75 15.37 -4.30
CA PRO A 29 -9.19 15.58 -4.13
C PRO A 29 -9.97 15.83 -5.43
N SER A 30 -9.33 16.39 -6.47
CA SER A 30 -9.97 16.60 -7.77
C SER A 30 -10.25 15.33 -8.56
N PHE A 31 -9.58 14.22 -8.21
CA PHE A 31 -9.78 12.90 -8.81
C PHE A 31 -10.59 11.98 -7.89
N ASP A 32 -10.31 11.96 -6.58
CA ASP A 32 -11.00 11.08 -5.63
C ASP A 32 -12.48 11.44 -5.45
N ASN A 33 -12.80 12.74 -5.35
CA ASN A 33 -14.18 13.17 -5.10
C ASN A 33 -15.14 12.72 -6.24
N PRO A 34 -14.84 12.95 -7.53
CA PRO A 34 -15.67 12.40 -8.62
C PRO A 34 -15.68 10.87 -8.66
N LEU A 35 -14.56 10.22 -8.34
CA LEU A 35 -14.44 8.76 -8.33
C LEU A 35 -15.41 8.14 -7.32
N LEU A 36 -15.40 8.63 -6.07
CA LEU A 36 -16.23 8.13 -4.97
C LEU A 36 -17.73 8.45 -5.10
N THR A 37 -18.07 9.51 -5.84
CA THR A 37 -19.48 9.89 -6.05
C THR A 37 -20.11 9.21 -7.27
N ASN A 38 -19.33 8.50 -8.09
CA ASN A 38 -19.80 7.72 -9.24
C ASN A 38 -19.86 6.22 -8.95
N ALA A 39 -20.77 5.81 -8.06
CA ALA A 39 -20.85 4.45 -7.50
C ALA A 39 -20.99 3.27 -8.50
N SER A 40 -21.22 3.51 -9.79
CA SER A 40 -21.43 2.47 -10.81
C SER A 40 -20.45 2.53 -11.99
N GLY A 41 -19.51 3.48 -11.97
CA GLY A 41 -18.47 3.59 -13.00
C GLY A 41 -17.44 2.48 -12.87
N VAL A 42 -17.07 1.85 -13.99
CA VAL A 42 -15.85 1.03 -14.05
C VAL A 42 -14.70 1.94 -14.46
N HIS A 43 -13.67 2.03 -13.61
CA HIS A 43 -12.55 2.92 -13.79
C HIS A 43 -11.32 2.16 -14.29
N SER A 44 -10.75 2.60 -15.41
CA SER A 44 -9.65 1.88 -16.05
C SER A 44 -8.28 2.35 -15.52
N PRO A 45 -7.23 1.50 -15.53
CA PRO A 45 -5.87 1.94 -15.19
C PRO A 45 -5.39 3.18 -15.98
N LEU A 46 -5.85 3.33 -17.23
CA LEU A 46 -5.53 4.49 -18.05
C LEU A 46 -6.12 5.79 -17.49
N GLU A 47 -7.29 5.74 -16.86
CA GLU A 47 -7.94 6.90 -16.25
C GLU A 47 -7.11 7.44 -15.08
N PHE A 48 -6.64 6.56 -14.19
CA PHE A 48 -5.73 6.90 -13.08
C PHE A 48 -4.42 7.52 -13.61
N ILE A 49 -3.85 6.93 -14.67
CA ILE A 49 -2.64 7.47 -15.30
C ILE A 49 -2.89 8.85 -15.93
N GLN A 50 -4.05 9.04 -16.57
CA GLN A 50 -4.43 10.32 -17.16
C GLN A 50 -4.65 11.39 -16.09
N ALA A 51 -5.22 11.02 -14.94
CA ALA A 51 -5.37 11.91 -13.79
C ALA A 51 -4.00 12.41 -13.32
N ALA A 52 -3.05 11.51 -13.06
CA ALA A 52 -1.68 11.89 -12.70
C ALA A 52 -0.99 12.73 -13.80
N ALA A 53 -1.19 12.40 -15.07
CA ALA A 53 -0.61 13.14 -16.20
C ALA A 53 -1.23 14.54 -16.39
N SER A 54 -2.42 14.79 -15.83
CA SER A 54 -3.08 16.10 -15.89
C SER A 54 -2.53 17.09 -14.84
N LEU A 55 -1.80 16.60 -13.85
CA LEU A 55 -1.21 17.42 -12.80
C LEU A 55 -0.06 18.29 -13.32
N THR A 56 0.07 19.48 -12.73
CA THR A 56 1.13 20.44 -13.07
C THR A 56 1.92 20.83 -11.83
N PRO A 57 3.25 20.57 -11.78
CA PRO A 57 4.03 19.86 -12.80
C PRO A 57 3.64 18.36 -12.85
N GLN A 58 3.90 17.69 -13.98
CA GLN A 58 3.65 16.23 -14.11
C GLN A 58 4.62 15.38 -13.28
N PHE A 59 5.81 15.92 -13.01
CA PHE A 59 6.82 15.32 -12.16
C PHE A 59 7.13 16.24 -10.98
N VAL A 60 7.20 15.69 -9.77
CA VAL A 60 7.66 16.39 -8.57
C VAL A 60 9.19 16.58 -8.56
N CYS A 61 9.91 15.72 -9.28
CA CYS A 61 11.34 15.78 -9.50
C CYS A 61 11.73 15.03 -10.78
N ALA A 62 12.93 15.26 -11.32
CA ALA A 62 13.40 14.46 -12.44
C ALA A 62 13.55 12.97 -12.03
N PRO A 63 13.33 12.00 -12.94
CA PRO A 63 13.45 10.58 -12.63
C PRO A 63 14.79 10.23 -11.96
N GLY A 64 14.72 9.54 -10.82
CA GLY A 64 15.87 9.14 -10.01
C GLY A 64 16.45 10.22 -9.08
N ASN A 65 15.93 11.45 -9.07
CA ASN A 65 16.47 12.54 -8.27
C ASN A 65 15.74 12.79 -6.94
N CYS A 66 14.70 12.02 -6.64
CA CYS A 66 14.00 12.05 -5.35
C CYS A 66 13.35 10.70 -5.06
N THR A 67 12.88 10.53 -3.82
CA THR A 67 12.00 9.44 -3.41
C THR A 67 10.69 10.03 -2.92
N SER A 68 9.62 9.87 -3.71
CA SER A 68 8.30 10.44 -3.46
C SER A 68 7.23 9.40 -3.74
N TYR A 69 6.37 9.17 -2.74
CA TYR A 69 5.29 8.20 -2.84
C TYR A 69 4.34 8.60 -3.99
N SER A 70 3.99 7.62 -4.83
CA SER A 70 3.05 7.79 -5.92
C SER A 70 2.43 6.45 -6.28
N SER A 71 1.13 6.30 -6.02
CA SER A 71 0.34 5.12 -6.39
C SER A 71 0.32 4.91 -7.91
N THR A 72 0.46 5.99 -8.69
CA THR A 72 0.65 5.95 -10.15
C THR A 72 1.79 5.02 -10.57
N ASN A 73 2.86 4.92 -9.77
CA ASN A 73 3.98 4.03 -10.06
C ASN A 73 3.57 2.56 -10.11
N TYR A 74 2.68 2.15 -9.21
CA TYR A 74 2.22 0.78 -9.14
C TYR A 74 1.21 0.47 -10.24
N ILE A 75 0.33 1.42 -10.63
CA ILE A 75 -0.49 1.26 -11.85
C ILE A 75 0.38 1.02 -13.08
N LEU A 76 1.46 1.80 -13.24
CA LEU A 76 2.41 1.64 -14.35
C LEU A 76 3.16 0.31 -14.28
N ALA A 77 3.55 -0.14 -13.09
CA ALA A 77 4.13 -1.47 -12.89
C ALA A 77 3.14 -2.60 -13.26
N GLY A 78 1.84 -2.42 -12.95
CA GLY A 78 0.76 -3.30 -13.39
C GLY A 78 0.64 -3.39 -14.91
N LEU A 79 0.83 -2.28 -15.64
CA LEU A 79 0.85 -2.32 -17.11
C LEU A 79 2.06 -3.08 -17.67
N VAL A 80 3.21 -3.03 -16.98
CA VAL A 80 4.36 -3.88 -17.33
C VAL A 80 4.02 -5.35 -17.10
N LEU A 81 3.38 -5.68 -15.97
CA LEU A 81 2.91 -7.03 -15.68
C LEU A 81 1.94 -7.53 -16.76
N LEU A 82 0.94 -6.73 -17.14
CA LEU A 82 0.01 -7.02 -18.23
C LEU A 82 0.76 -7.31 -19.54
N GLY A 83 1.69 -6.44 -19.94
CA GLY A 83 2.48 -6.61 -21.15
C GLY A 83 3.41 -7.83 -21.16
N SER A 84 3.72 -8.38 -19.98
CA SER A 84 4.51 -9.60 -19.81
C SER A 84 3.67 -10.87 -19.64
N SER A 85 2.35 -10.72 -19.53
CA SER A 85 1.40 -11.82 -19.32
C SER A 85 0.68 -12.22 -20.60
N ASP A 86 0.00 -13.38 -20.59
CA ASP A 86 -0.90 -13.80 -21.67
C ASP A 86 -2.30 -13.13 -21.59
N ALA A 87 -2.51 -12.23 -20.63
CA ALA A 87 -3.79 -11.54 -20.46
C ALA A 87 -4.00 -10.49 -21.55
N SER A 88 -5.19 -10.48 -22.15
CA SER A 88 -5.55 -9.50 -23.19
C SER A 88 -6.10 -8.18 -22.63
N SER A 89 -6.39 -8.14 -21.34
CA SER A 89 -6.99 -6.99 -20.64
C SER A 89 -6.51 -6.93 -19.20
N TRP A 90 -6.44 -5.72 -18.64
CA TRP A 90 -6.12 -5.48 -17.23
C TRP A 90 -7.09 -6.21 -16.28
N THR A 91 -8.37 -6.34 -16.67
CA THR A 91 -9.41 -7.07 -15.92
C THR A 91 -9.15 -8.58 -15.83
N THR A 92 -8.27 -9.12 -16.66
CA THR A 92 -7.96 -10.56 -16.73
C THR A 92 -6.57 -10.89 -16.21
N VAL A 93 -5.80 -9.88 -15.75
CA VAL A 93 -4.49 -10.11 -15.14
C VAL A 93 -4.68 -10.74 -13.77
N ASN A 94 -4.29 -12.01 -13.65
CA ASN A 94 -4.26 -12.68 -12.35
C ASN A 94 -2.92 -12.41 -11.65
N GLN A 95 -2.88 -11.40 -10.79
CA GLN A 95 -1.69 -11.02 -10.04
C GLN A 95 -1.17 -12.14 -9.14
N ALA A 96 -2.02 -13.08 -8.67
CA ALA A 96 -1.59 -14.18 -7.82
C ALA A 96 -0.67 -15.19 -8.55
N THR A 97 -0.66 -15.21 -9.89
CA THR A 97 0.17 -16.13 -10.68
C THR A 97 1.67 -15.86 -10.55
N VAL A 98 2.06 -14.68 -10.04
CA VAL A 98 3.47 -14.35 -9.79
C VAL A 98 3.99 -14.91 -8.47
N LEU A 99 3.10 -15.37 -7.58
CA LEU A 99 3.49 -15.97 -6.31
C LEU A 99 3.98 -17.41 -6.54
N PRO A 100 4.95 -17.91 -5.74
CA PRO A 100 5.36 -19.30 -5.82
C PRO A 100 4.19 -20.26 -5.59
N ALA A 101 4.17 -21.41 -6.27
CA ALA A 101 3.11 -22.41 -6.12
C ALA A 101 2.99 -23.00 -4.70
N SER A 102 4.04 -22.88 -3.88
CA SER A 102 4.02 -23.27 -2.46
C SER A 102 3.21 -22.31 -1.58
N THR A 103 2.97 -21.10 -2.06
CA THR A 103 2.24 -20.06 -1.34
C THR A 103 0.75 -20.20 -1.64
N HIS A 104 -0.06 -20.32 -0.60
CA HIS A 104 -1.50 -20.58 -0.72
C HIS A 104 -2.33 -19.60 0.13
N PHE A 105 -3.11 -18.75 -0.55
CA PHE A 105 -4.00 -17.74 0.04
C PHE A 105 -5.41 -17.89 -0.53
N PRO A 106 -6.15 -18.94 -0.12
CA PRO A 106 -7.44 -19.28 -0.72
C PRO A 106 -8.53 -18.23 -0.48
N ASN A 107 -8.37 -17.36 0.52
CA ASN A 107 -9.33 -16.32 0.85
C ASN A 107 -8.89 -14.93 0.40
N SER A 108 -7.81 -14.83 -0.38
CA SER A 108 -7.29 -13.58 -0.91
C SER A 108 -7.60 -13.45 -2.40
N LEU A 109 -8.04 -12.27 -2.81
CA LEU A 109 -8.40 -11.97 -4.19
C LEU A 109 -7.93 -10.57 -4.58
N PHE A 110 -7.40 -10.45 -5.79
CA PHE A 110 -7.16 -9.15 -6.40
C PHE A 110 -8.41 -8.71 -7.16
N LEU A 111 -9.10 -7.71 -6.62
CA LEU A 111 -10.32 -7.17 -7.20
C LEU A 111 -9.99 -6.36 -8.45
N THR A 112 -10.84 -6.41 -9.48
CA THR A 112 -10.67 -5.60 -10.68
C THR A 112 -11.92 -4.80 -10.99
N THR A 113 -13.06 -5.48 -11.08
CA THR A 113 -14.37 -4.93 -11.39
C THR A 113 -15.44 -5.74 -10.66
N GLY A 114 -16.65 -5.21 -10.56
CA GLY A 114 -17.73 -5.80 -9.79
C GLY A 114 -17.79 -5.22 -8.37
N PRO A 115 -18.88 -5.47 -7.63
CA PRO A 115 -19.10 -4.80 -6.37
C PRO A 115 -18.10 -5.25 -5.30
N ILE A 116 -17.61 -4.32 -4.48
CA ILE A 116 -16.65 -4.60 -3.39
C ILE A 116 -17.21 -5.64 -2.41
N ASN A 117 -18.51 -5.57 -2.09
CA ASN A 117 -19.20 -6.57 -1.26
C ASN A 117 -19.31 -7.97 -1.86
N GLY A 118 -18.97 -8.14 -3.14
CA GLY A 118 -18.87 -9.43 -3.81
C GLY A 118 -17.51 -10.10 -3.60
N SER A 119 -16.56 -9.42 -2.95
CA SER A 119 -15.24 -9.99 -2.64
C SER A 119 -15.33 -11.08 -1.59
N VAL A 120 -14.44 -12.08 -1.70
CA VAL A 120 -14.35 -13.16 -0.72
C VAL A 120 -13.91 -12.57 0.61
N GLY A 121 -14.67 -12.85 1.68
CA GLY A 121 -14.29 -12.51 3.05
C GLY A 121 -14.61 -11.09 3.51
N ALA A 122 -15.21 -10.24 2.67
CA ALA A 122 -15.70 -8.96 3.12
C ALA A 122 -16.92 -9.14 4.06
N THR A 123 -16.83 -8.67 5.30
CA THR A 123 -17.87 -8.86 6.32
C THR A 123 -18.54 -7.57 6.79
N VAL A 124 -17.96 -6.41 6.48
CA VAL A 124 -18.41 -5.10 6.96
C VAL A 124 -18.25 -4.03 5.88
N ALA A 125 -19.20 -3.10 5.81
CA ALA A 125 -19.12 -1.96 4.91
C ALA A 125 -17.99 -1.00 5.31
N GLY A 126 -17.19 -0.56 4.33
CA GLY A 126 -16.21 0.52 4.50
C GLY A 126 -16.86 1.89 4.32
N GLN A 127 -16.46 2.86 5.16
CA GLN A 127 -16.93 4.24 5.09
C GLN A 127 -15.75 5.17 4.77
N SER A 128 -15.82 5.84 3.61
CA SER A 128 -14.81 6.79 3.18
C SER A 128 -15.21 8.22 3.49
N GLU A 129 -14.42 8.90 4.30
CA GLU A 129 -14.54 10.34 4.61
C GLU A 129 -13.20 11.06 4.44
N GLY A 130 -12.06 10.37 4.51
CA GLY A 130 -10.74 10.97 4.28
C GLY A 130 -10.54 11.53 2.86
N PHE A 131 -11.27 10.97 1.88
CA PHE A 131 -11.08 11.25 0.44
C PHE A 131 -12.30 11.89 -0.23
N SER A 132 -13.31 12.30 0.55
CA SER A 132 -14.57 12.85 0.04
C SER A 132 -15.07 13.99 0.93
N PRO A 133 -15.73 15.04 0.41
CA PRO A 133 -16.31 16.12 1.23
C PRO A 133 -17.45 15.66 2.14
N SER A 134 -17.94 14.44 1.96
CA SER A 134 -18.96 13.80 2.77
C SER A 134 -18.65 12.32 2.92
N MET A 135 -19.05 11.71 4.04
CA MET A 135 -18.94 10.26 4.23
C MET A 135 -19.67 9.49 3.11
N VAL A 136 -18.94 8.59 2.45
CA VAL A 136 -19.41 7.73 1.36
C VAL A 136 -19.21 6.27 1.74
N GLU A 137 -20.29 5.51 1.73
CA GLU A 137 -20.18 4.05 1.82
C GLU A 137 -19.68 3.48 0.48
N ILE A 138 -18.65 2.65 0.53
CA ILE A 138 -18.05 2.03 -0.67
C ILE A 138 -18.52 0.61 -0.94
N TRP A 139 -19.32 0.02 -0.04
CA TRP A 139 -19.68 -1.40 -0.03
C TRP A 139 -20.24 -1.93 -1.35
N GLY A 140 -21.15 -1.17 -1.97
CA GLY A 140 -21.77 -1.53 -3.24
C GLY A 140 -21.08 -0.97 -4.48
N GLN A 141 -19.98 -0.22 -4.33
CA GLN A 141 -19.28 0.39 -5.46
C GLN A 141 -18.47 -0.63 -6.24
N ASP A 142 -18.17 -0.31 -7.50
CA ASP A 142 -17.30 -1.13 -8.33
C ASP A 142 -15.85 -1.11 -7.78
N ALA A 143 -15.25 -2.29 -7.64
CA ALA A 143 -13.93 -2.44 -7.03
C ALA A 143 -12.78 -1.81 -7.84
N SER A 144 -13.05 -1.38 -9.08
CA SER A 144 -12.08 -0.62 -9.88
C SER A 144 -11.65 0.71 -9.24
N ILE A 145 -12.45 1.26 -8.32
CA ILE A 145 -12.08 2.47 -7.58
C ILE A 145 -10.85 2.25 -6.67
N LEU A 146 -10.57 1.02 -6.24
CA LEU A 146 -9.50 0.71 -5.27
C LEU A 146 -8.08 0.77 -5.85
N GLY A 147 -7.93 1.18 -7.12
CA GLY A 147 -6.65 1.30 -7.79
C GLY A 147 -6.03 -0.04 -8.19
N TRP A 148 -6.12 -0.38 -9.48
CA TRP A 148 -5.60 -1.65 -10.01
C TRP A 148 -4.07 -1.76 -9.84
N THR A 149 -3.58 -2.80 -9.17
CA THR A 149 -2.16 -3.08 -8.87
C THR A 149 -1.49 -2.15 -7.84
N CYS A 150 -2.19 -1.16 -7.29
CA CYS A 150 -1.68 -0.32 -6.19
C CYS A 150 -2.47 -0.46 -4.87
N GLY A 151 -3.72 -0.91 -4.90
CA GLY A 151 -4.56 -1.07 -3.69
C GLY A 151 -5.62 -2.17 -3.77
N ASN A 152 -5.65 -2.96 -4.85
CA ASN A 152 -6.79 -3.83 -5.17
C ASN A 152 -6.78 -5.23 -4.51
N LEU A 153 -6.01 -5.46 -3.46
CA LEU A 153 -6.02 -6.73 -2.73
C LEU A 153 -7.12 -6.72 -1.65
N ALA A 154 -8.02 -7.69 -1.71
CA ALA A 154 -8.91 -8.03 -0.61
C ALA A 154 -8.44 -9.35 0.03
N ALA A 155 -8.12 -9.32 1.32
CA ALA A 155 -7.56 -10.47 2.03
C ALA A 155 -7.86 -10.41 3.54
N PRO A 156 -8.03 -11.56 4.22
CA PRO A 156 -8.05 -11.61 5.68
C PRO A 156 -6.67 -11.26 6.27
N THR A 157 -6.66 -10.62 7.44
CA THR A 157 -5.42 -10.26 8.15
C THR A 157 -4.51 -11.46 8.41
N GLU A 158 -5.07 -12.65 8.65
CA GLU A 158 -4.29 -13.89 8.82
C GLU A 158 -3.45 -14.22 7.57
N GLU A 159 -4.03 -14.14 6.38
CA GLU A 159 -3.32 -14.45 5.13
C GLU A 159 -2.29 -13.37 4.80
N VAL A 160 -2.58 -12.10 5.09
CA VAL A 160 -1.63 -10.99 4.94
C VAL A 160 -0.44 -11.14 5.91
N ALA A 161 -0.69 -11.46 7.18
CA ALA A 161 0.38 -11.71 8.14
C ALA A 161 1.24 -12.92 7.74
N ARG A 162 0.62 -13.99 7.24
CA ARG A 162 1.31 -15.16 6.69
C ARG A 162 2.14 -14.80 5.45
N PHE A 163 1.61 -14.01 4.52
CA PHE A 163 2.37 -13.51 3.37
C PHE A 163 3.62 -12.73 3.82
N MET A 164 3.47 -11.81 4.78
CA MET A 164 4.61 -11.07 5.33
C MET A 164 5.64 -12.01 5.96
N TYR A 165 5.20 -13.08 6.63
CA TYR A 165 6.10 -14.08 7.21
C TYR A 165 6.86 -14.84 6.12
N GLU A 166 6.13 -15.31 5.10
CA GLU A 166 6.72 -16.03 3.97
C GLU A 166 7.74 -15.15 3.23
N LEU A 167 7.43 -13.88 3.02
CA LEU A 167 8.28 -12.90 2.36
C LEU A 167 9.50 -12.51 3.20
N LEU A 168 9.30 -12.05 4.43
CA LEU A 168 10.36 -11.35 5.18
C LEU A 168 11.15 -12.24 6.13
N VAL A 169 10.50 -13.27 6.69
CA VAL A 169 11.09 -14.20 7.66
C VAL A 169 11.60 -15.45 6.96
N SER A 170 10.73 -16.19 6.29
CA SER A 170 11.12 -17.42 5.59
C SER A 170 11.86 -17.16 4.27
N GLN A 171 11.63 -15.98 3.66
CA GLN A 171 12.22 -15.54 2.39
C GLN A 171 12.01 -16.55 1.24
N THR A 172 10.79 -17.09 1.15
CA THR A 172 10.42 -18.10 0.15
C THR A 172 9.68 -17.53 -1.07
N VAL A 173 9.26 -16.26 -1.00
CA VAL A 173 8.42 -15.62 -2.02
C VAL A 173 9.22 -15.11 -3.23
N VAL A 174 10.41 -14.55 -2.99
CA VAL A 174 11.26 -13.92 -4.03
C VAL A 174 12.71 -14.38 -3.89
N SER A 175 13.53 -14.16 -4.93
CA SER A 175 14.96 -14.47 -4.86
C SER A 175 15.69 -13.59 -3.83
N ALA A 176 16.89 -14.01 -3.43
CA ALA A 176 17.73 -13.25 -2.52
C ALA A 176 18.09 -11.85 -3.09
N GLU A 177 18.31 -11.75 -4.40
CA GLU A 177 18.59 -10.49 -5.08
C GLU A 177 17.37 -9.56 -5.08
N ALA A 178 16.17 -10.10 -5.33
CA ALA A 178 14.93 -9.34 -5.25
C ALA A 178 14.66 -8.87 -3.81
N MET A 179 14.84 -9.74 -2.81
CA MET A 179 14.71 -9.40 -1.39
C MET A 179 15.68 -8.29 -0.98
N ALA A 180 16.93 -8.33 -1.45
CA ALA A 180 17.91 -7.26 -1.22
C ALA A 180 17.44 -5.93 -1.83
N ALA A 181 16.84 -5.96 -3.03
CA ALA A 181 16.26 -4.76 -3.65
C ALA A 181 15.02 -4.24 -2.90
N MET A 182 14.15 -5.13 -2.38
CA MET A 182 12.99 -4.75 -1.57
C MET A 182 13.41 -4.08 -0.25
N LYS A 183 14.46 -4.59 0.40
CA LYS A 183 14.98 -4.06 1.67
C LYS A 183 15.92 -2.86 1.52
N ALA A 184 16.27 -2.46 0.30
CA ALA A 184 17.09 -1.27 0.02
C ALA A 184 16.27 0.02 0.19
N VAL A 185 15.84 0.28 1.43
CA VAL A 185 14.99 1.41 1.79
C VAL A 185 15.77 2.71 1.87
N VAL A 186 15.15 3.80 1.41
CA VAL A 186 15.66 5.17 1.57
C VAL A 186 14.54 6.06 2.11
N PRO A 187 14.84 7.09 2.91
CA PRO A 187 13.82 8.02 3.38
C PRO A 187 13.07 8.67 2.21
N LEU A 188 11.74 8.77 2.32
CA LEU A 188 10.97 9.66 1.45
C LEU A 188 11.46 11.09 1.67
N ASP A 189 11.75 11.82 0.60
CA ASP A 189 12.38 13.15 0.68
C ASP A 189 11.53 14.27 0.03
N VAL A 190 10.43 13.90 -0.64
CA VAL A 190 9.48 14.79 -1.29
C VAL A 190 8.04 14.29 -1.05
N GLY A 191 7.12 15.22 -0.78
CA GLY A 191 5.69 14.92 -0.68
C GLY A 191 5.26 14.30 0.64
N TRP A 192 4.29 13.39 0.56
CA TRP A 192 3.72 12.68 1.71
C TRP A 192 4.80 11.92 2.50
N ALA A 193 4.67 11.93 3.83
CA ALA A 193 5.57 11.25 4.78
C ALA A 193 7.07 11.56 4.60
N LYS A 194 7.39 12.74 4.04
CA LYS A 194 8.77 13.22 3.91
C LYS A 194 9.51 13.17 5.25
N GLY A 195 10.62 12.43 5.28
CA GLY A 195 11.50 12.28 6.44
C GLY A 195 10.95 11.36 7.54
N THR A 196 9.71 10.86 7.43
CA THR A 196 9.07 10.05 8.47
C THR A 196 8.96 8.57 8.11
N ILE A 197 8.99 8.23 6.81
CA ILE A 197 8.98 6.85 6.31
C ILE A 197 10.20 6.62 5.41
N SER A 198 10.75 5.41 5.46
CA SER A 198 11.70 4.93 4.45
C SER A 198 11.06 3.90 3.56
N TYR A 199 11.34 3.94 2.25
CA TYR A 199 10.68 3.13 1.24
C TYR A 199 11.71 2.38 0.37
N GLY A 200 11.48 1.08 0.17
CA GLY A 200 12.26 0.18 -0.69
C GLY A 200 11.44 -0.28 -1.89
N ALA A 201 11.64 -1.48 -2.43
CA ALA A 201 10.74 -1.98 -3.48
C ALA A 201 9.48 -2.60 -2.84
N GLY A 202 8.42 -1.81 -2.65
CA GLY A 202 7.15 -2.29 -2.08
C GLY A 202 7.17 -2.57 -0.59
N LEU A 203 8.19 -2.08 0.13
CA LEU A 203 8.31 -2.18 1.58
C LEU A 203 8.62 -0.81 2.17
N MET A 204 8.03 -0.55 3.33
CA MET A 204 8.22 0.63 4.16
C MET A 204 8.86 0.22 5.49
N ILE A 205 9.72 1.09 6.03
CA ILE A 205 9.93 1.15 7.48
C ILE A 205 8.96 2.20 8.02
N GLN A 206 8.04 1.72 8.84
CA GLN A 206 7.06 2.54 9.55
C GLN A 206 7.31 2.45 11.05
N GLN A 207 6.71 3.38 11.78
CA GLN A 207 6.85 3.51 13.22
C GLN A 207 5.53 3.93 13.82
N THR A 208 5.15 3.21 14.87
CA THR A 208 3.89 3.42 15.59
C THR A 208 4.06 4.14 16.94
N SER A 209 5.25 4.09 17.52
CA SER A 209 5.55 4.74 18.79
C SER A 209 5.58 6.25 18.65
N ARG A 210 4.91 6.94 19.57
CA ARG A 210 4.93 8.40 19.69
C ARG A 210 6.23 8.94 20.28
N HIS A 211 7.05 8.07 20.84
CA HIS A 211 8.35 8.43 21.42
C HIS A 211 9.49 8.35 20.40
N ALA A 212 9.23 7.82 19.21
CA ALA A 212 10.27 7.54 18.24
C ALA A 212 10.81 8.78 17.54
N SER A 213 12.05 8.66 17.08
CA SER A 213 12.68 9.62 16.18
C SER A 213 12.44 9.23 14.72
N PHE A 214 12.46 10.22 13.83
CA PHE A 214 12.29 10.03 12.40
C PHE A 214 13.59 10.36 11.63
N PRO A 215 13.94 9.63 10.56
CA PRO A 215 13.28 8.43 10.07
C PRO A 215 13.50 7.23 11.03
N PRO A 216 12.54 6.29 11.07
CA PRO A 216 12.55 5.22 12.05
C PRO A 216 13.65 4.20 11.78
N LYS A 217 14.18 3.61 12.85
CA LYS A 217 15.14 2.50 12.75
C LYS A 217 14.44 1.20 13.13
N LEU A 218 14.61 0.17 12.31
CA LEU A 218 14.04 -1.16 12.60
C LEU A 218 14.47 -1.77 13.94
N SER A 219 15.57 -1.30 14.53
CA SER A 219 16.01 -1.72 15.87
C SER A 219 15.18 -1.13 17.01
N GLU A 220 14.36 -0.10 16.76
CA GLU A 220 13.53 0.56 17.76
C GLU A 220 12.19 -0.16 17.91
N TRP A 221 11.69 -0.29 19.15
CA TRP A 221 10.35 -0.78 19.38
C TRP A 221 9.30 0.10 18.68
N GLY A 222 8.22 -0.55 18.25
CA GLY A 222 7.17 0.06 17.42
C GLY A 222 7.54 0.23 15.94
N SER A 223 8.80 0.03 15.55
CA SER A 223 9.16 -0.02 14.13
C SER A 223 8.90 -1.39 13.52
N TYR A 224 8.44 -1.40 12.27
CA TYR A 224 8.27 -2.62 11.49
C TYR A 224 8.65 -2.42 10.03
N LEU A 225 9.08 -3.51 9.39
CA LEU A 225 9.32 -3.57 7.95
C LEU A 225 8.10 -4.22 7.32
N GLY A 226 7.37 -3.49 6.49
CA GLY A 226 6.10 -3.96 5.95
C GLY A 226 5.50 -2.96 4.98
N HIS A 227 4.20 -2.73 5.04
CA HIS A 227 3.55 -1.69 4.24
C HIS A 227 2.18 -1.39 4.83
N GLY A 228 1.84 -0.12 5.03
CA GLY A 228 0.47 0.29 5.34
C GLY A 228 -0.45 0.18 4.13
N GLY A 229 -1.75 -0.03 4.34
CA GLY A 229 -2.75 0.10 3.30
C GLY A 229 -3.66 1.27 3.61
N ASP A 230 -3.75 2.20 2.67
CA ASP A 230 -4.63 3.35 2.75
C ASP A 230 -5.49 3.36 1.48
N THR A 231 -6.71 2.88 1.60
CA THR A 231 -7.69 2.86 0.50
C THR A 231 -9.03 3.35 1.02
N TYR A 232 -9.91 3.75 0.11
CA TYR A 232 -11.22 4.25 0.47
C TYR A 232 -11.95 3.30 1.43
N GLY A 233 -12.35 3.83 2.59
CA GLY A 233 -13.09 3.11 3.62
C GLY A 233 -12.39 1.92 4.28
N PHE A 234 -11.10 1.69 4.04
CA PHE A 234 -10.33 0.65 4.72
C PHE A 234 -8.88 1.06 4.93
N LEU A 235 -8.43 1.03 6.19
CA LEU A 235 -7.03 1.25 6.57
C LEU A 235 -6.44 -0.02 7.17
N SER A 236 -5.20 -0.33 6.81
CA SER A 236 -4.49 -1.51 7.33
C SER A 236 -3.03 -1.23 7.64
N GLU A 237 -2.47 -2.02 8.56
CA GLU A 237 -1.04 -2.05 8.84
C GLU A 237 -0.58 -3.49 8.96
N GLN A 238 0.54 -3.80 8.32
CA GLN A 238 1.13 -5.13 8.33
C GLN A 238 2.65 -5.06 8.16
N GLY A 239 3.35 -6.03 8.74
CA GLY A 239 4.80 -6.13 8.58
C GLY A 239 5.46 -7.07 9.58
N LEU A 240 6.78 -7.15 9.48
CA LEU A 240 7.68 -7.81 10.41
C LEU A 240 8.05 -6.86 11.54
N ILE A 241 7.83 -7.30 12.78
CA ILE A 241 8.35 -6.69 14.02
C ILE A 241 9.69 -7.38 14.33
N PRO A 242 10.84 -6.76 14.06
CA PRO A 242 12.14 -7.44 14.11
C PRO A 242 12.49 -8.00 15.49
N GLN A 243 12.11 -7.29 16.55
CA GLN A 243 12.39 -7.66 17.95
C GLN A 243 11.67 -8.95 18.36
N LEU A 244 10.52 -9.24 17.74
CA LEU A 244 9.74 -10.45 17.98
C LEU A 244 10.02 -11.56 16.98
N ASN A 245 10.70 -11.23 15.87
CA ASN A 245 10.78 -12.10 14.69
C ASN A 245 9.40 -12.65 14.26
N ALA A 246 8.39 -11.79 14.35
CA ALA A 246 6.99 -12.12 14.11
C ALA A 246 6.37 -11.09 13.16
N THR A 247 5.34 -11.51 12.42
CA THR A 247 4.58 -10.64 11.54
C THR A 247 3.18 -10.41 12.07
N PHE A 248 2.60 -9.26 11.71
CA PHE A 248 1.25 -8.90 12.09
C PHE A 248 0.49 -8.32 10.89
N SER A 249 -0.84 -8.26 11.03
CA SER A 249 -1.72 -7.48 10.18
C SER A 249 -2.94 -7.04 10.98
N VAL A 250 -3.31 -5.77 10.87
CA VAL A 250 -4.53 -5.18 11.44
C VAL A 250 -5.25 -4.36 10.37
N ILE A 251 -6.56 -4.23 10.50
CA ILE A 251 -7.41 -3.48 9.55
C ILE A 251 -8.58 -2.83 10.28
N ALA A 252 -9.03 -1.68 9.80
CA ALA A 252 -10.29 -1.04 10.14
C ALA A 252 -11.08 -0.69 8.87
N ASN A 253 -12.41 -0.65 8.97
CA ASN A 253 -13.34 -0.36 7.88
C ASN A 253 -13.72 1.13 7.78
N GLU A 254 -12.73 1.99 8.01
CA GLU A 254 -12.86 3.44 7.98
C GLU A 254 -11.51 4.07 7.61
N ASP A 255 -11.54 5.27 7.04
CA ASP A 255 -10.35 6.02 6.59
C ASP A 255 -10.24 7.44 7.17
N TYR A 256 -11.00 7.75 8.24
CA TYR A 256 -11.22 9.14 8.66
C TYR A 256 -10.72 9.43 10.08
N TYR A 257 -10.80 8.46 10.99
CA TYR A 257 -10.61 8.71 12.41
C TYR A 257 -9.16 9.14 12.68
N LEU A 258 -9.01 10.35 13.22
CA LEU A 258 -7.73 11.01 13.49
C LEU A 258 -6.81 11.05 12.26
N TYR A 259 -7.36 11.32 11.07
CA TYR A 259 -6.62 11.38 9.79
C TYR A 259 -5.89 10.06 9.48
N GLY A 260 -6.61 8.93 9.64
CA GLY A 260 -6.10 7.59 9.40
C GLY A 260 -5.04 7.10 10.40
N SER A 261 -4.78 7.86 11.46
CA SER A 261 -3.74 7.50 12.42
C SER A 261 -4.13 6.42 13.42
N TYR A 262 -5.41 6.03 13.50
CA TYR A 262 -5.90 5.04 14.46
C TYR A 262 -5.42 3.63 14.18
N VAL A 263 -5.43 3.16 12.93
CA VAL A 263 -4.97 1.82 12.61
C VAL A 263 -3.48 1.66 12.93
N LYS A 264 -2.68 2.67 12.60
CA LYS A 264 -1.27 2.71 12.96
C LYS A 264 -1.07 2.92 14.46
N SER A 265 -1.35 4.13 14.93
CA SER A 265 -0.95 4.59 16.27
C SER A 265 -1.85 4.07 17.40
N GLY A 266 -3.01 3.49 17.09
CA GLY A 266 -3.90 2.81 18.03
C GLY A 266 -3.75 1.30 17.89
N LEU A 267 -4.30 0.69 16.83
CA LEU A 267 -4.38 -0.77 16.68
C LEU A 267 -3.01 -1.45 16.59
N ALA A 268 -2.17 -1.07 15.62
CA ALA A 268 -0.85 -1.68 15.45
C ALA A 268 0.06 -1.38 16.65
N CYS A 269 -0.03 -0.18 17.20
CA CYS A 269 0.68 0.21 18.41
C CYS A 269 0.39 -0.70 19.61
N ASN A 270 -0.89 -0.80 20.01
CA ASN A 270 -1.30 -1.61 21.15
C ASN A 270 -1.02 -3.10 20.87
N LEU A 271 -1.16 -3.56 19.62
CA LEU A 271 -0.80 -4.93 19.25
C LEU A 271 0.67 -5.22 19.54
N ILE A 272 1.58 -4.30 19.20
CA ILE A 272 3.02 -4.49 19.43
C ILE A 272 3.34 -4.50 20.93
N GLU A 273 2.75 -3.61 21.73
CA GLU A 273 2.92 -3.63 23.20
C GLU A 273 2.46 -4.96 23.80
N MET A 274 1.25 -5.39 23.42
CA MET A 274 0.68 -6.66 23.90
C MET A 274 1.51 -7.86 23.45
N ALA A 275 1.99 -7.88 22.20
CA ALA A 275 2.81 -8.97 21.71
C ALA A 275 4.18 -9.03 22.40
N ALA A 276 4.80 -7.88 22.72
CA ALA A 276 6.03 -7.84 23.50
C ALA A 276 5.85 -8.39 24.91
N LEU A 277 4.75 -8.03 25.57
CA LEU A 277 4.42 -8.54 26.90
C LEU A 277 4.17 -10.06 26.86
N GLU A 278 3.33 -10.54 25.93
CA GLU A 278 2.93 -11.96 25.88
C GLU A 278 4.05 -12.89 25.40
N VAL A 279 4.89 -12.45 24.46
CA VAL A 279 5.93 -13.30 23.86
C VAL A 279 7.25 -13.22 24.63
N LEU A 280 7.62 -12.04 25.11
CA LEU A 280 8.92 -11.78 25.74
C LEU A 280 8.82 -11.46 27.24
N GLY A 281 7.64 -11.16 27.76
CA GLY A 281 7.47 -10.64 29.13
C GLY A 281 7.96 -9.19 29.27
N GLU A 282 8.05 -8.44 28.17
CA GLU A 282 8.55 -7.07 28.14
C GLU A 282 7.39 -6.06 28.15
N GLU A 283 7.26 -5.29 29.22
CA GLU A 283 6.33 -4.16 29.28
C GLU A 283 6.89 -2.98 28.48
N LEU A 284 6.14 -2.54 27.47
CA LEU A 284 6.48 -1.40 26.63
C LEU A 284 5.49 -0.26 26.85
N ASP A 285 5.99 0.97 26.75
CA ASP A 285 5.19 2.18 26.55
C ASP A 285 5.63 2.83 25.25
N LEU A 286 4.82 2.65 24.21
CA LEU A 286 4.99 3.26 22.90
C LEU A 286 4.16 4.55 22.77
N GLY A 287 3.39 4.92 23.80
CA GLY A 287 2.50 6.07 23.78
C GLY A 287 1.31 5.88 22.83
N CYS A 288 0.73 4.68 22.78
CA CYS A 288 -0.35 4.34 21.86
C CYS A 288 -1.60 5.22 22.05
N LEU A 289 -2.32 5.46 20.96
CA LEU A 289 -3.65 6.06 21.00
C LEU A 289 -4.64 5.11 21.68
N ALA A 290 -5.49 5.68 22.53
CA ALA A 290 -6.68 5.04 23.07
C ALA A 290 -7.84 5.08 22.08
#